data_AF-A0A536TUY9-F1
#
_entry.id   AF-A0A536TUY9-F1
#
_cell.length_a   1.000
_cell.length_b   1.000
_cell.length_c   1.000
_cell.angle_alpha   90.00
_cell.angle_beta   90.00
_cell.angle_gamma   90.00
#
_symmetry.space_group_name_H-M   'P 1'
#
loop_
_entity.id
_entity.type
_entity.pdbx_description
1 polymer ?
#
loop_
_entity_poly.entity_id
_entity_poly.type
_entity_poly.pdbx_seq_one_letter_code
_entity_poly.pdbx_strand_id
1 'polypeptide(L)' 'SACGEGKRAGFCLMGACQECWVAVDGTRARACSTLVTAGMSVATGGHFTGG' A
#
# COMPACT_ATOMS: atom_id res chain seq x y z
N SER A 1 -2.12 -9.62 21.07
CA SER A 1 -1.08 -9.74 20.03
C SER A 1 -0.98 -8.40 19.32
N ALA A 2 -0.04 -7.55 19.73
CA ALA A 2 0.07 -6.20 19.18
C ALA A 2 0.81 -6.26 17.83
N CYS A 3 0.09 -5.93 16.77
CA CYS A 3 0.64 -5.76 15.44
C CYS A 3 1.30 -4.38 15.34
N GLY A 4 2.63 -4.35 15.37
CA GLY A 4 3.42 -3.36 14.62
C GLY A 4 3.72 -2.04 15.32
N GLU A 5 4.50 -2.06 16.40
CA GLU A 5 5.31 -0.91 16.80
C GLU A 5 6.74 -1.14 16.27
N GLY A 6 6.88 -1.04 14.95
CA GLY A 6 8.13 -1.30 14.25
C GLY A 6 8.01 -0.81 12.81
N LYS A 7 9.14 -0.41 12.20
CA LYS A 7 9.22 0.05 10.81
C LYS A 7 8.32 -0.83 9.91
N ARG A 8 7.55 -0.19 9.00
CA ARG A 8 6.70 -0.87 8.00
C ARG A 8 7.41 -2.12 7.47
N ALA A 9 6.74 -3.27 7.50
CA ALA A 9 7.35 -4.49 7.00
C ALA A 9 7.44 -4.43 5.46
N GLY A 10 8.29 -5.27 4.89
CA GLY A 10 8.32 -5.43 3.44
C GLY A 10 6.97 -5.90 2.88
N PHE A 11 6.76 -5.76 1.58
CA PHE A 11 5.54 -6.25 0.93
C PHE A 11 5.40 -7.76 1.09
N CYS A 12 4.21 -8.20 1.50
CA CYS A 12 3.91 -9.63 1.59
C CYS A 12 3.74 -10.34 0.25
N LEU A 13 3.49 -9.57 -0.82
CA LEU A 13 3.18 -10.06 -2.18
C LEU A 13 1.96 -10.99 -2.30
N MET A 14 1.31 -11.32 -1.18
CA MET A 14 0.12 -12.17 -1.10
C MET A 14 -1.17 -11.37 -0.89
N GLY A 15 -1.06 -10.06 -0.63
CA GLY A 15 -2.21 -9.21 -0.29
C GLY A 15 -2.79 -9.50 1.11
N ALA A 16 -2.02 -10.08 2.02
CA ALA A 16 -2.49 -10.41 3.37
C ALA A 16 -2.14 -9.34 4.42
N CYS A 17 -1.06 -8.58 4.23
CA CYS A 17 -0.47 -7.76 5.29
C CYS A 17 -1.03 -6.34 5.47
N GLN A 18 -2.07 -5.94 4.71
CA GLN A 18 -2.79 -4.65 4.82
C GLN A 18 -1.98 -3.33 4.85
N GLU A 19 -0.65 -3.37 4.85
CA GLU A 19 0.21 -2.19 4.93
C GLU A 19 0.65 -1.66 3.56
N CYS A 20 0.33 -2.38 2.48
CA CYS A 20 0.82 -2.10 1.12
C CYS A 20 -0.02 -1.06 0.35
N TRP A 21 -0.75 -0.17 1.03
CA TRP A 21 -1.64 0.78 0.35
C TRP A 21 -0.89 1.98 -0.25
N VAL A 22 -1.25 2.30 -1.49
CA VAL A 22 -0.77 3.46 -2.26
C VAL A 22 -1.93 4.11 -3.02
N ALA A 23 -1.76 5.36 -3.44
CA ALA A 23 -2.64 5.96 -4.44
C ALA A 23 -1.97 5.85 -5.81
N VAL A 24 -2.69 5.34 -6.80
CA VAL A 24 -2.30 5.32 -8.21
C VAL A 24 -3.35 6.14 -8.97
N ASP A 25 -2.92 7.23 -9.58
CA ASP A 25 -3.78 8.17 -10.32
C ASP A 25 -4.99 8.63 -9.48
N GLY A 26 -4.75 8.90 -8.18
CA GLY A 26 -5.77 9.32 -7.22
C GLY A 26 -6.64 8.20 -6.64
N THR A 27 -6.52 6.97 -7.14
CA THR A 27 -7.29 5.81 -6.68
C THR A 27 -6.49 4.94 -5.72
N ARG A 28 -7.13 4.45 -4.66
CA ARG A 28 -6.48 3.57 -3.69
C ARG A 28 -6.22 2.19 -4.31
N ALA A 29 -4.96 1.76 -4.31
CA ALA A 29 -4.52 0.48 -4.85
C ALA A 29 -3.55 -0.23 -3.90
N ARG A 30 -3.42 -1.56 -4.07
CA ARG A 30 -2.44 -2.36 -3.33
C ARG A 30 -1.14 -2.43 -4.10
N ALA A 31 -0.09 -1.81 -3.58
CA ALA A 31 1.24 -1.83 -4.20
C ALA A 31 1.73 -3.26 -4.45
N CYS A 32 1.41 -4.17 -3.53
CA CYS A 32 1.87 -5.54 -3.60
C CYS A 32 1.22 -6.42 -4.69
N SER A 33 0.18 -5.94 -5.38
CA SER A 33 -0.51 -6.66 -6.46
C SER A 33 -0.88 -5.78 -7.66
N THR A 34 -0.39 -4.54 -7.72
CA THR A 34 -0.69 -3.60 -8.79
C THR A 34 0.51 -3.53 -9.73
N LEU A 35 0.30 -3.83 -11.01
CA LEU A 35 1.35 -3.75 -12.02
C LEU A 35 1.70 -2.28 -12.28
N VAL A 36 3.00 -1.99 -12.37
CA VAL A 36 3.51 -0.65 -12.69
C VAL A 36 3.49 -0.47 -14.21
N THR A 37 2.90 0.63 -14.67
CA THR A 37 2.94 1.06 -16.07
C THR A 37 3.57 2.44 -16.19
N ALA A 38 4.13 2.74 -17.36
CA ALA A 38 4.74 4.04 -17.63
C ALA A 38 3.68 5.15 -17.55
N GLY A 39 4.04 6.27 -16.93
CA GLY A 39 3.15 7.43 -16.77
C GLY A 39 2.22 7.38 -15.56
N MET A 40 2.21 6.29 -14.78
CA MET A 40 1.44 6.23 -13.52
C MET A 40 1.91 7.27 -12.51
N SER A 41 0.97 7.98 -11.90
CA SER A 41 1.25 8.85 -10.75
C SER A 41 1.01 8.11 -9.45
N VAL A 42 2.07 7.88 -8.67
CA VAL A 42 2.02 7.11 -7.42
C VAL A 42 2.31 8.01 -6.21
N ALA A 43 1.45 7.95 -5.19
CA ALA A 43 1.63 8.68 -3.94
C ALA A 43 1.61 7.76 -2.70
N THR A 44 2.49 8.04 -1.74
CA THR A 44 2.62 7.34 -0.45
C THR A 44 2.35 8.31 0.70
N GLY A 45 1.46 7.96 1.63
CA GLY A 45 1.04 8.88 2.70
C GLY A 45 0.28 8.25 3.86
N GLY A 46 0.09 6.94 3.85
CA GLY A 46 0.13 6.15 5.07
C GLY A 46 -0.97 6.35 6.13
N HIS A 47 -2.18 6.77 5.79
CA HIS A 47 -3.45 6.32 6.40
C HIS A 47 -4.56 6.82 5.48
N PHE A 48 -5.07 5.96 4.59
CA PHE A 48 -6.27 6.30 3.82
C PHE A 48 -7.45 6.22 4.79
N THR A 49 -7.73 7.31 5.51
CA THR A 49 -8.82 7.38 6.49
C THR A 49 -10.14 7.15 5.77
N GLY A 50 -10.71 5.96 5.92
CA GLY A 50 -11.96 5.59 5.28
C GLY A 50 -12.31 4.14 5.54
N GLY A 51 -12.97 3.90 6.68
CA GLY A 51 -13.50 2.61 7.14
C GLY A 51 -12.99 2.24 8.51
#